data_AF-A0A2S8SXF9-F1
#
_entry.id   AF-A0A2S8SXF9-F1
#
_cell.length_a   1.000
_cell.length_b   1.000
_cell.length_c   1.000
_cell.angle_alpha   90.00
_cell.angle_beta   90.00
_cell.angle_gamma   90.00
#
_symmetry.space_group_name_H-M   'P 1'
#
loop_
_entity.id
_entity.type
_entity.pdbx_description
1 polymer ?
#
loop_
_entity_poly.entity_id
_entity_poly.type
_entity_poly.pdbx_seq_one_letter_code
_entity_poly.pdbx_strand_id
1 'polypeptide(L)'
;MKISSRQLALFGLVAAVSLPVWAHNLDKKSFGQLKSEQKNFAHAKSAVVKMNAPMPGFAAPTIDGKGLSKASFKGKMGLFVLADTQCPCVKAVESRISNLSKKYGAKGLRVAYVFSTPGEKPLAIARYMQNHQIPFPAIVDRDQRILKMLDGQCSSEVYLTDKAGILRYHGRVDDSTFDPKAVISRDLENAVVALTQNKRVTKNEVPAMGCAIPRI
;
A
#
# COMPACT_ATOMS: atom_id res chain seq x y z
N MET A 1 -51.34 44.69 17.00
CA MET A 1 -49.94 44.73 17.50
C MET A 1 -49.40 43.31 17.47
N LYS A 2 -48.28 43.09 16.76
CA LYS A 2 -47.81 41.78 16.27
C LYS A 2 -47.26 40.88 17.39
N ILE A 3 -47.68 39.62 17.43
CA ILE A 3 -46.93 38.54 18.10
C ILE A 3 -46.13 37.84 17.00
N SER A 4 -44.80 37.96 17.08
CA SER A 4 -43.84 37.37 16.14
C SER A 4 -42.92 36.43 16.91
N SER A 5 -43.00 35.14 16.61
CA SER A 5 -41.97 34.16 16.97
C SER A 5 -42.26 32.83 16.24
N ARG A 6 -41.74 32.70 15.01
CA ARG A 6 -41.51 31.40 14.39
C ARG A 6 -40.01 31.27 14.15
N GLN A 7 -39.31 30.67 15.10
CA GLN A 7 -37.99 30.10 14.85
C GLN A 7 -38.22 28.75 14.17
N LEU A 8 -37.88 28.65 12.88
CA LEU A 8 -37.63 27.36 12.23
C LEU A 8 -36.17 26.98 12.50
N ALA A 9 -35.97 26.05 13.43
CA ALA A 9 -34.70 25.33 13.53
C ALA A 9 -34.66 24.28 12.41
N LEU A 10 -33.85 24.51 11.37
CA LEU A 10 -33.42 23.44 10.47
C LEU A 10 -32.44 22.54 11.23
N PHE A 11 -32.95 21.45 11.80
CA PHE A 11 -32.11 20.33 12.23
C PHE A 11 -31.64 19.57 10.99
N GLY A 12 -30.33 19.61 10.76
CA GLY A 12 -29.67 18.85 9.70
C GLY A 12 -29.87 17.36 9.90
N LEU A 13 -30.45 16.71 8.89
CA LEU A 13 -30.39 15.27 8.70
C LEU A 13 -28.95 14.92 8.30
N VAL A 14 -28.12 14.58 9.29
CA VAL A 14 -26.92 13.78 9.04
C VAL A 14 -27.42 12.39 8.69
N ALA A 15 -27.55 12.11 7.38
CA ALA A 15 -27.71 10.75 6.90
C ALA A 15 -26.49 9.96 7.37
N ALA A 16 -26.68 9.15 8.41
CA ALA A 16 -25.74 8.10 8.76
C ALA A 16 -25.69 7.16 7.56
N VAL A 17 -24.70 7.35 6.69
CA VAL A 17 -24.35 6.39 5.66
C VAL A 17 -23.84 5.17 6.41
N SER A 18 -24.73 4.21 6.62
CA SER A 18 -24.40 2.88 7.13
C SER A 18 -23.34 2.30 6.21
N LEU A 19 -22.10 2.28 6.70
CA LEU A 19 -21.00 1.65 6.00
C LEU A 19 -21.37 0.17 5.77
N PRO A 20 -21.17 -0.37 4.56
CA PRO A 20 -21.36 -1.79 4.34
C PRO A 20 -20.45 -2.58 5.28
N VAL A 21 -21.05 -3.58 5.93
CA VAL A 21 -20.49 -4.45 7.00
C VAL A 21 -19.15 -5.10 6.64
N TRP A 22 -18.73 -5.10 5.37
CA TRP A 22 -17.51 -5.73 4.91
C TRP A 22 -16.20 -5.00 5.28
N ALA A 23 -16.28 -3.77 5.81
CA ALA A 23 -15.10 -2.97 6.17
C ALA A 23 -14.55 -3.20 7.59
N HIS A 24 -15.17 -4.07 8.40
CA HIS A 24 -14.72 -4.32 9.78
C HIS A 24 -14.20 -5.75 9.95
N ASN A 25 -12.89 -5.85 10.23
CA ASN A 25 -12.19 -7.06 10.64
C ASN A 25 -12.25 -8.22 9.63
N LEU A 26 -11.17 -8.35 8.84
CA LEU A 26 -10.78 -9.66 8.35
C LEU A 26 -10.56 -10.56 9.58
N ASP A 27 -11.54 -11.40 9.90
CA ASP A 27 -11.46 -12.37 10.98
C ASP A 27 -10.57 -13.55 10.54
N LYS A 28 -10.28 -14.49 11.46
CA LYS A 28 -9.47 -15.68 11.12
C LYS A 28 -10.08 -16.50 9.97
N LYS A 29 -11.41 -16.50 9.80
CA LYS A 29 -12.10 -17.19 8.69
C LYS A 29 -11.75 -16.51 7.36
N SER A 30 -11.71 -15.19 7.34
CA SER A 30 -11.33 -14.37 6.19
C SER A 30 -9.89 -14.62 5.74
N PHE A 31 -8.94 -14.76 6.68
CA PHE A 31 -7.54 -15.06 6.34
C PHE A 31 -7.32 -16.50 5.85
N GLY A 32 -8.05 -17.48 6.42
CA GLY A 32 -8.05 -18.85 5.91
C GLY A 32 -8.56 -18.91 4.47
N GLN A 33 -9.60 -18.15 4.15
CA GLN A 33 -10.11 -18.01 2.78
C GLN A 33 -9.06 -17.38 1.85
N LEU A 34 -8.46 -16.25 2.22
CA LEU A 34 -7.41 -15.60 1.41
C LEU A 34 -6.23 -16.54 1.13
N LYS A 35 -5.81 -17.32 2.13
CA LYS A 35 -4.75 -18.32 1.98
C LYS A 35 -5.15 -19.47 1.03
N SER A 36 -6.44 -19.82 0.99
CA SER A 36 -6.95 -20.83 0.05
C SER A 36 -7.05 -20.29 -1.38
N GLU A 37 -7.54 -19.05 -1.56
CA GLU A 37 -7.65 -18.36 -2.84
C GLU A 37 -6.28 -18.16 -3.50
N GLN A 38 -5.25 -17.92 -2.68
CA GLN A 38 -3.88 -17.75 -3.13
C GLN A 38 -3.40 -18.91 -4.02
N LYS A 39 -3.84 -20.14 -3.76
CA LYS A 39 -3.42 -21.33 -4.53
C LYS A 39 -3.77 -21.26 -6.02
N ASN A 40 -4.71 -20.38 -6.39
CA ASN A 40 -5.15 -20.19 -7.78
C ASN A 40 -4.25 -19.23 -8.56
N PHE A 41 -3.23 -18.65 -7.92
CA PHE A 41 -2.32 -17.70 -8.54
C PHE A 41 -0.92 -18.32 -8.71
N ALA A 42 -0.25 -17.95 -9.79
CA ALA A 42 1.19 -18.17 -9.90
C ALA A 42 1.91 -17.37 -8.81
N HIS A 43 3.02 -17.92 -8.30
CA HIS A 43 3.79 -17.31 -7.21
C HIS A 43 5.16 -16.89 -7.68
N ALA A 44 5.66 -15.78 -7.15
CA ALA A 44 7.04 -15.36 -7.32
C ALA A 44 7.63 -14.91 -5.98
N LYS A 45 8.96 -14.99 -5.93
CA LYS A 45 9.79 -14.42 -4.89
C LYS A 45 10.38 -13.11 -5.41
N SER A 46 10.48 -12.08 -4.56
CA SER A 46 11.17 -10.84 -4.94
C SER A 46 12.62 -11.13 -5.38
N ALA A 47 13.11 -10.36 -6.34
CA ALA A 47 14.50 -10.41 -6.77
C ALA A 47 15.44 -9.83 -5.70
N VAL A 48 16.74 -9.94 -5.93
CA VAL A 48 17.74 -9.18 -5.16
C VAL A 48 17.94 -7.85 -5.89
N VAL A 49 17.86 -6.73 -5.18
CA VAL A 49 17.96 -5.39 -5.78
C VAL A 49 19.17 -4.62 -5.27
N LYS A 50 19.60 -3.61 -6.03
CA LYS A 50 20.73 -2.76 -5.62
C LYS A 50 20.34 -1.85 -4.46
N MET A 51 20.62 -2.30 -3.24
CA MET A 51 20.40 -1.54 -2.02
C MET A 51 21.34 -0.34 -1.88
N ASN A 52 20.92 0.66 -1.09
CA ASN A 52 21.69 1.88 -0.79
C ASN A 52 22.01 2.76 -2.01
N ALA A 53 21.29 2.57 -3.12
CA ALA A 53 21.35 3.43 -4.29
C ALA A 53 20.14 4.38 -4.34
N PRO A 54 20.26 5.56 -4.98
CA PRO A 54 19.11 6.41 -5.26
C PRO A 54 18.05 5.63 -6.02
N MET A 55 16.80 5.70 -5.58
CA MET A 55 15.69 5.15 -6.36
C MET A 55 15.64 5.86 -7.72
N PRO A 56 15.53 5.14 -8.86
CA PRO A 56 15.55 5.79 -10.15
C PRO A 56 14.36 6.75 -10.32
N GLY A 57 14.51 7.73 -11.20
CA GLY A 57 13.47 8.73 -11.45
C GLY A 57 12.26 8.10 -12.13
N PHE A 58 11.06 8.46 -11.69
CA PHE A 58 9.82 8.11 -12.36
C PHE A 58 8.83 9.27 -12.30
N ALA A 59 7.90 9.28 -13.26
CA ALA A 59 6.69 10.07 -13.25
C ALA A 59 5.58 9.20 -13.87
N ALA A 60 4.46 9.07 -13.19
CA ALA A 60 3.37 8.21 -13.62
C ALA A 60 2.00 8.79 -13.23
N PRO A 61 0.95 8.52 -14.03
CA PRO A 61 -0.40 8.93 -13.68
C PRO A 61 -0.88 8.15 -12.46
N THR A 62 -1.61 8.85 -11.60
CA THR A 62 -2.40 8.24 -10.52
C THR A 62 -3.84 8.07 -10.97
N ILE A 63 -4.58 7.19 -10.30
CA ILE A 63 -5.99 6.93 -10.64
C ILE A 63 -6.88 8.17 -10.53
N ASP A 64 -6.51 9.14 -9.68
CA ASP A 64 -7.20 10.43 -9.51
C ASP A 64 -6.70 11.52 -10.47
N GLY A 65 -5.81 11.18 -11.42
CA GLY A 65 -5.31 12.07 -12.46
C GLY A 65 -4.23 13.07 -12.02
N LYS A 66 -3.91 13.16 -10.72
CA LYS A 66 -2.92 14.14 -10.20
C LYS A 66 -1.48 13.82 -10.58
N GLY A 67 -1.20 12.54 -10.84
CA GLY A 67 0.14 12.04 -11.09
C GLY A 67 0.99 11.95 -9.83
N LEU A 68 2.06 11.16 -9.91
CA LEU A 68 3.06 11.03 -8.86
C LEU A 68 4.44 10.88 -9.49
N SER A 69 5.44 11.47 -8.87
CA SER A 69 6.83 11.36 -9.30
C SER A 69 7.74 11.12 -8.11
N LYS A 70 9.01 10.79 -8.38
CA LYS A 70 10.05 10.76 -7.34
C LYS A 70 10.10 12.07 -6.54
N ALA A 71 9.89 13.22 -7.19
CA ALA A 71 9.90 14.52 -6.52
C ALA A 71 8.76 14.71 -5.51
N SER A 72 7.63 14.01 -5.70
CA SER A 72 6.50 14.01 -4.75
C SER A 72 6.86 13.42 -3.37
N PHE A 73 8.02 12.78 -3.25
CA PHE A 73 8.56 12.19 -2.02
C PHE A 73 9.76 12.96 -1.45
N LYS A 74 10.15 14.11 -2.02
CA LYS A 74 11.30 14.89 -1.54
C LYS A 74 11.19 15.21 -0.04
N GLY A 75 12.21 14.84 0.73
CA GLY A 75 12.25 15.06 2.18
C GLY A 75 11.33 14.14 3.00
N LYS A 76 10.72 13.12 2.37
CA LYS A 76 9.84 12.12 2.98
C LYS A 76 10.46 10.73 2.78
N MET A 77 10.18 9.81 3.69
CA MET A 77 10.43 8.39 3.46
C MET A 77 9.35 7.89 2.50
N GLY A 78 9.72 7.42 1.31
CA GLY A 78 8.78 6.90 0.32
C GLY A 78 8.65 5.39 0.43
N LEU A 79 7.44 4.90 0.69
CA LEU A 79 7.06 3.49 0.65
C LEU A 79 6.25 3.21 -0.62
N PHE A 80 6.77 2.34 -1.47
CA PHE A 80 6.12 1.87 -2.68
C PHE A 80 5.70 0.42 -2.49
N VAL A 81 4.44 0.12 -2.79
CA VAL A 81 3.85 -1.21 -2.63
C VAL A 81 3.41 -1.70 -4.00
N LEU A 82 3.98 -2.83 -4.47
CA LEU A 82 3.48 -3.49 -5.67
C LEU A 82 2.15 -4.17 -5.33
N ALA A 83 1.09 -3.79 -6.02
CA ALA A 83 -0.27 -4.18 -5.71
C ALA A 83 -0.99 -4.75 -6.93
N ASP A 84 -1.98 -5.58 -6.63
CA ASP A 84 -2.87 -6.24 -7.57
C ASP A 84 -4.23 -6.36 -6.86
N THR A 85 -5.30 -5.96 -7.55
CA THR A 85 -6.65 -5.88 -6.96
C THR A 85 -7.24 -7.25 -6.61
N GLN A 86 -6.73 -8.32 -7.21
CA GLN A 86 -7.21 -9.68 -7.01
C GLN A 86 -6.32 -10.50 -6.08
N CYS A 87 -5.03 -10.14 -5.95
CA CYS A 87 -4.10 -10.92 -5.16
C CYS A 87 -4.44 -10.95 -3.65
N PRO A 88 -4.69 -12.15 -3.07
CA PRO A 88 -5.04 -12.26 -1.66
C PRO A 88 -3.90 -11.88 -0.72
N CYS A 89 -2.63 -11.95 -1.16
CA CYS A 89 -1.49 -11.49 -0.37
C CYS A 89 -1.54 -9.98 -0.10
N VAL A 90 -1.98 -9.19 -1.08
CA VAL A 90 -2.10 -7.72 -0.94
C VAL A 90 -3.23 -7.38 0.02
N LYS A 91 -4.39 -8.00 -0.16
CA LYS A 91 -5.55 -7.86 0.74
C LYS A 91 -5.19 -8.19 2.19
N ALA A 92 -4.37 -9.21 2.40
CA ALA A 92 -3.97 -9.59 3.74
C ALA A 92 -3.06 -8.55 4.42
N VAL A 93 -2.22 -7.81 3.69
CA VAL A 93 -1.25 -6.86 4.27
C VAL A 93 -1.69 -5.39 4.25
N GLU A 94 -2.72 -5.03 3.47
CA GLU A 94 -3.13 -3.62 3.27
C GLU A 94 -3.48 -2.88 4.58
N SER A 95 -4.10 -3.56 5.54
CA SER A 95 -4.46 -2.99 6.84
C SER A 95 -3.21 -2.67 7.68
N ARG A 96 -2.18 -3.50 7.59
CA ARG A 96 -0.89 -3.28 8.26
C ARG A 96 -0.13 -2.11 7.65
N ILE A 97 -0.10 -2.01 6.32
CA ILE A 97 0.47 -0.85 5.62
C ILE A 97 -0.28 0.43 6.00
N SER A 98 -1.61 0.36 6.07
CA SER A 98 -2.45 1.49 6.49
C SER A 98 -2.15 1.92 7.93
N ASN A 99 -1.98 0.97 8.85
CA ASN A 99 -1.61 1.24 10.23
C ASN A 99 -0.20 1.85 10.35
N LEU A 100 0.76 1.39 9.54
CA LEU A 100 2.09 2.01 9.47
C LEU A 100 2.01 3.46 9.01
N SER A 101 1.23 3.74 7.96
CA SER A 101 1.05 5.12 7.49
C SER A 101 0.38 6.00 8.55
N LYS A 102 -0.62 5.49 9.27
CA LYS A 102 -1.25 6.23 10.38
C LYS A 102 -0.23 6.55 11.49
N LYS A 103 0.61 5.59 11.85
CA LYS A 103 1.61 5.71 12.94
C LYS A 103 2.81 6.59 12.58
N TYR A 104 3.27 6.55 11.33
CA TYR A 104 4.53 7.19 10.91
C TYR A 104 4.35 8.29 9.86
N GLY A 105 3.12 8.56 9.40
CA GLY A 105 2.83 9.60 8.40
C GLY A 105 3.24 11.00 8.87
N ALA A 106 2.91 11.37 10.11
CA ALA A 106 3.35 12.61 10.73
C ALA A 106 4.89 12.69 10.89
N LYS A 107 5.57 11.54 10.94
CA LYS A 107 7.04 11.44 10.98
C LYS A 107 7.68 11.43 9.59
N GLY A 108 6.88 11.65 8.54
CA GLY A 108 7.35 11.81 7.18
C GLY A 108 7.30 10.53 6.32
N LEU A 109 6.59 9.49 6.73
CA LEU A 109 6.30 8.34 5.85
C LEU A 109 5.22 8.72 4.84
N ARG A 110 5.47 8.47 3.55
CA ARG A 110 4.50 8.64 2.46
C ARG A 110 4.40 7.33 1.69
N VAL A 111 3.19 6.86 1.46
CA VAL A 111 2.91 5.58 0.81
C VAL A 111 2.31 5.79 -0.58
N ALA A 112 2.68 4.94 -1.54
CA ALA A 112 2.01 4.82 -2.84
C ALA A 112 1.89 3.36 -3.26
N TYR A 113 0.76 3.03 -3.88
CA TYR A 113 0.52 1.70 -4.46
C TYR A 113 0.82 1.77 -5.95
N VAL A 114 1.43 0.73 -6.49
CA VAL A 114 1.81 0.61 -7.90
C VAL A 114 1.11 -0.62 -8.48
N PHE A 115 0.22 -0.40 -9.43
CA PHE A 115 -0.53 -1.44 -10.12
C PHE A 115 0.08 -1.64 -11.51
N SER A 116 0.70 -2.80 -11.71
CA SER A 116 1.45 -3.14 -12.94
C SER A 116 0.93 -4.41 -13.61
N THR A 117 -0.13 -5.04 -13.09
CA THR A 117 -0.71 -6.27 -13.64
C THR A 117 -1.35 -6.00 -15.01
N PRO A 118 -0.97 -6.74 -16.07
CA PRO A 118 -1.55 -6.57 -17.40
C PRO A 118 -3.06 -6.82 -17.40
N GLY A 119 -3.81 -5.97 -18.12
CA GLY A 119 -5.26 -6.09 -18.24
C GLY A 119 -6.07 -5.54 -17.06
N GLU A 120 -5.40 -5.11 -15.98
CA GLU A 120 -6.08 -4.51 -14.84
C GLU A 120 -6.65 -3.12 -15.21
N LYS A 121 -7.97 -2.99 -15.14
CA LYS A 121 -8.67 -1.78 -15.58
C LYS A 121 -8.57 -0.69 -14.50
N PRO A 122 -8.34 0.60 -14.85
CA PRO A 122 -8.32 1.71 -13.89
C PRO A 122 -9.57 1.76 -13.00
N LEU A 123 -10.75 1.50 -13.57
CA LEU A 123 -11.99 1.48 -12.79
C LEU A 123 -12.02 0.36 -11.73
N ALA A 124 -11.40 -0.78 -12.01
CA ALA A 124 -11.28 -1.86 -11.03
C ALA A 124 -10.32 -1.45 -9.89
N ILE A 125 -9.20 -0.82 -10.22
CA ILE A 125 -8.26 -0.24 -9.24
C ILE A 125 -8.96 0.80 -8.37
N ALA A 126 -9.70 1.74 -8.97
CA ALA A 126 -10.44 2.77 -8.23
C ALA A 126 -11.44 2.16 -7.24
N ARG A 127 -12.23 1.17 -7.69
CA ARG A 127 -13.19 0.45 -6.84
C ARG A 127 -12.49 -0.32 -5.73
N TYR A 128 -11.38 -1.00 -6.03
CA TYR A 128 -10.60 -1.70 -5.02
C TYR A 128 -10.09 -0.74 -3.94
N MET A 129 -9.43 0.35 -4.34
CA MET A 129 -8.92 1.36 -3.41
C MET A 129 -10.04 1.95 -2.54
N GLN A 130 -11.21 2.21 -3.13
CA GLN A 130 -12.39 2.71 -2.41
C GLN A 130 -12.97 1.68 -1.44
N ASN A 131 -13.23 0.46 -1.89
CA ASN A 131 -13.86 -0.60 -1.11
C ASN A 131 -12.99 -1.03 0.08
N HIS A 132 -11.67 -1.04 -0.12
CA HIS A 132 -10.69 -1.37 0.91
C HIS A 132 -10.23 -0.14 1.72
N GLN A 133 -10.83 1.03 1.46
CA GLN A 133 -10.54 2.29 2.15
C GLN A 133 -9.06 2.66 2.17
N ILE A 134 -8.34 2.36 1.08
CA ILE A 134 -6.91 2.60 0.95
C ILE A 134 -6.70 4.09 0.58
N PRO A 135 -6.20 4.93 1.50
CA PRO A 135 -6.20 6.37 1.33
C PRO A 135 -4.95 6.88 0.57
N PHE A 136 -4.28 6.00 -0.18
CA PHE A 136 -2.99 6.27 -0.80
C PHE A 136 -3.13 6.53 -2.30
N PRO A 137 -2.23 7.34 -2.90
CA PRO A 137 -2.13 7.42 -4.34
C PRO A 137 -1.90 6.02 -4.94
N ALA A 138 -2.70 5.67 -5.94
CA ALA A 138 -2.54 4.48 -6.76
C ALA A 138 -1.97 4.89 -8.12
N ILE A 139 -0.74 4.48 -8.40
CA ILE A 139 -0.10 4.61 -9.72
C ILE A 139 -0.60 3.49 -10.62
N VAL A 140 -0.96 3.84 -11.86
CA VAL A 140 -1.30 2.87 -12.91
C VAL A 140 -0.11 2.74 -13.86
N ASP A 141 0.69 1.68 -13.68
CA ASP A 141 1.95 1.42 -14.39
C ASP A 141 1.71 0.49 -15.60
N ARG A 142 0.94 0.98 -16.58
CA ARG A 142 0.43 0.17 -17.71
C ARG A 142 1.51 -0.46 -18.57
N ASP A 143 2.64 0.22 -18.75
CA ASP A 143 3.76 -0.23 -19.56
C ASP A 143 4.88 -0.88 -18.72
N GLN A 144 4.59 -1.13 -17.44
CA GLN A 144 5.50 -1.77 -16.49
C GLN A 144 6.85 -1.05 -16.34
N ARG A 145 6.92 0.26 -16.60
CA ARG A 145 8.16 1.03 -16.46
C ARG A 145 8.64 1.00 -15.01
N ILE A 146 7.75 1.25 -14.05
CA ILE A 146 8.12 1.26 -12.63
C ILE A 146 8.44 -0.17 -12.17
N LEU A 147 7.64 -1.16 -12.59
CA LEU A 147 7.89 -2.56 -12.27
C LEU A 147 9.27 -3.04 -12.75
N LYS A 148 9.64 -2.74 -14.01
CA LYS A 148 10.94 -3.09 -14.61
C LYS A 148 12.08 -2.32 -13.93
N MET A 149 11.88 -1.04 -13.64
CA MET A 149 12.85 -0.19 -12.95
C MET A 149 13.19 -0.72 -11.55
N LEU A 150 12.20 -1.26 -10.84
CA LEU A 150 12.36 -1.80 -9.50
C LEU A 150 12.82 -3.26 -9.47
N ASP A 151 12.83 -3.93 -10.63
CA ASP A 151 12.94 -5.38 -10.73
C ASP A 151 11.89 -6.12 -9.87
N GLY A 152 10.69 -5.57 -9.82
CA GLY A 152 9.57 -6.10 -9.04
C GLY A 152 9.05 -7.41 -9.61
N GLN A 153 8.82 -8.41 -8.76
CA GLN A 153 8.45 -9.77 -9.17
C GLN A 153 7.05 -10.17 -8.73
N CYS A 154 6.64 -9.76 -7.52
CA CYS A 154 5.39 -10.21 -6.92
C CYS A 154 4.59 -9.08 -6.29
N SER A 155 3.28 -9.30 -6.20
CA SER A 155 2.39 -8.45 -5.42
C SER A 155 2.69 -8.59 -3.93
N SER A 156 2.46 -7.52 -3.14
CA SER A 156 2.85 -7.34 -1.73
C SER A 156 4.33 -7.07 -1.45
N GLU A 157 5.14 -7.00 -2.51
CA GLU A 157 6.53 -6.55 -2.45
C GLU A 157 6.61 -5.04 -2.18
N VAL A 158 7.49 -4.64 -1.26
CA VAL A 158 7.63 -3.24 -0.84
C VAL A 158 9.04 -2.69 -1.01
N TYR A 159 9.12 -1.39 -1.30
CA TYR A 159 10.36 -0.63 -1.44
C TYR A 159 10.26 0.63 -0.57
N LEU A 160 11.22 0.83 0.33
CA LEU A 160 11.26 1.96 1.25
C LEU A 160 12.53 2.78 1.01
N THR A 161 12.32 4.06 0.74
CA THR A 161 13.38 5.06 0.61
C THR A 161 13.49 5.92 1.85
N ASP A 162 14.69 6.42 2.13
CA ASP A 162 14.86 7.50 3.11
C ASP A 162 14.47 8.88 2.54
N LYS A 163 14.62 9.93 3.36
CA LYS A 163 14.30 11.31 2.98
C LYS A 163 15.16 11.87 1.84
N ALA A 164 16.31 11.24 1.56
CA ALA A 164 17.18 11.57 0.44
C ALA A 164 16.81 10.78 -0.84
N GLY A 165 15.78 9.92 -0.78
CA GLY A 165 15.34 9.11 -1.90
C GLY A 165 16.26 7.92 -2.17
N ILE A 166 17.06 7.49 -1.19
CA ILE A 166 17.92 6.30 -1.30
C ILE A 166 17.14 5.08 -0.83
N LEU A 167 17.21 3.98 -1.57
CA LEU A 167 16.56 2.72 -1.20
C LEU A 167 17.24 2.12 0.05
N ARG A 168 16.48 2.01 1.15
CA ARG A 168 16.96 1.55 2.46
C ARG A 168 16.30 0.26 2.93
N TYR A 169 15.16 -0.11 2.37
CA TYR A 169 14.57 -1.41 2.60
C TYR A 169 13.82 -1.91 1.36
N HIS A 170 13.95 -3.20 1.08
CA HIS A 170 13.22 -3.90 0.03
C HIS A 170 12.79 -5.27 0.55
N GLY A 171 11.56 -5.68 0.28
CA GLY A 171 11.12 -7.00 0.68
C GLY A 171 9.67 -7.17 1.07
N ARG A 172 9.44 -8.08 2.04
CA ARG A 172 8.13 -8.35 2.64
C ARG A 172 7.69 -7.29 3.64
N VAL A 173 6.41 -7.28 4.00
CA VAL A 173 5.87 -6.42 5.07
C VAL A 173 6.28 -6.96 6.45
N ASP A 174 6.01 -8.24 6.69
CA ASP A 174 6.34 -8.98 7.90
C ASP A 174 6.51 -10.47 7.56
N ASP A 175 6.75 -11.30 8.58
CA ASP A 175 6.96 -12.73 8.42
C ASP A 175 5.70 -13.60 8.37
N SER A 176 4.51 -13.00 8.40
CA SER A 176 3.24 -13.73 8.30
C SER A 176 2.24 -12.99 7.42
N THR A 177 2.25 -13.31 6.12
CA THR A 177 1.37 -12.67 5.14
C THR A 177 -0.11 -12.78 5.50
N PHE A 178 -0.60 -13.92 6.01
CA PHE A 178 -2.03 -14.14 6.21
C PHE A 178 -2.48 -14.17 7.66
N ASP A 179 -1.63 -14.49 8.63
CA ASP A 179 -2.05 -14.51 10.03
C ASP A 179 -1.35 -13.39 10.81
N PRO A 180 -2.00 -12.24 11.02
CA PRO A 180 -1.42 -11.13 11.78
C PRO A 180 -1.03 -11.52 13.21
N LYS A 181 -1.64 -12.58 13.78
CA LYS A 181 -1.31 -13.06 15.13
C LYS A 181 -0.06 -13.93 15.16
N ALA A 182 0.32 -14.50 14.02
CA ALA A 182 1.54 -15.28 13.86
C ALA A 182 2.77 -14.42 13.49
N VAL A 183 2.61 -13.10 13.42
CA VAL A 183 3.73 -12.18 13.14
C VAL A 183 4.72 -12.18 14.32
N ILE A 184 5.95 -12.59 14.05
CA ILE A 184 7.06 -12.54 15.00
C ILE A 184 7.99 -11.37 14.62
N SER A 185 8.28 -11.19 13.33
CA SER A 185 9.13 -10.12 12.80
C SER A 185 8.35 -9.12 11.95
N ARG A 186 8.35 -7.85 12.36
CA ARG A 186 7.78 -6.72 11.61
C ARG A 186 8.85 -6.02 10.78
N ASP A 187 9.39 -6.71 9.78
CA ASP A 187 10.58 -6.28 9.05
C ASP A 187 10.45 -4.87 8.43
N LEU A 188 9.32 -4.56 7.76
CA LEU A 188 9.07 -3.22 7.22
C LEU A 188 8.92 -2.16 8.32
N GLU A 189 8.21 -2.47 9.41
CA GLU A 189 8.06 -1.52 10.53
C GLU A 189 9.41 -1.20 11.15
N ASN A 190 10.26 -2.21 11.37
CA ASN A 190 11.59 -2.05 11.92
C ASN A 190 12.44 -1.12 11.05
N ALA A 191 12.36 -1.26 9.72
CA ALA A 191 13.02 -0.35 8.78
C ALA A 191 12.49 1.08 8.89
N VAL A 192 11.17 1.28 8.92
CA VAL A 192 10.56 2.60 9.11
C VAL A 192 11.01 3.24 10.44
N VAL A 193 10.99 2.48 11.54
CA VAL A 193 11.44 2.94 12.86
C VAL A 193 12.89 3.39 12.80
N ALA A 194 13.78 2.58 12.22
CA ALA A 194 15.20 2.93 12.08
C ALA A 194 15.37 4.26 11.34
N LEU A 195 14.69 4.44 10.20
CA LEU A 195 14.76 5.69 9.44
C LEU A 195 14.18 6.90 10.18
N THR A 196 13.10 6.73 10.95
CA THR A 196 12.56 7.83 11.79
C THR A 196 13.53 8.27 12.88
N GLN A 197 14.43 7.38 13.31
CA GLN A 197 15.46 7.63 14.32
C GLN A 197 16.81 8.00 13.68
N ASN A 198 16.88 8.21 12.37
CA ASN A 198 18.12 8.42 11.61
C ASN A 198 19.16 7.30 11.83
N LYS A 199 18.71 6.07 12.09
CA LYS A 199 19.55 4.88 12.23
C LYS A 199 19.60 4.11 10.90
N ARG A 200 20.69 3.36 10.74
CA ARG A 200 20.84 2.40 9.63
C ARG A 200 19.80 1.28 9.76
N VAL A 201 19.17 0.91 8.65
CA VAL A 201 18.36 -0.31 8.55
C VAL A 201 19.32 -1.50 8.50
N THR A 202 19.32 -2.33 9.54
CA THR A 202 20.22 -3.49 9.67
C THR A 202 19.82 -4.63 8.75
N LYS A 203 18.54 -4.97 8.75
CA LYS A 203 17.92 -5.96 7.87
C LYS A 203 17.22 -5.23 6.73
N ASN A 204 17.98 -4.81 5.73
CA ASN A 204 17.52 -3.95 4.64
C ASN A 204 16.96 -4.71 3.44
N GLU A 205 17.13 -6.03 3.37
CA GLU A 205 16.63 -6.85 2.28
C GLU A 205 16.06 -8.16 2.82
N VAL A 206 14.77 -8.39 2.60
CA VAL A 206 14.05 -9.58 3.13
C VAL A 206 13.07 -10.08 2.08
N PRO A 207 13.29 -11.24 1.44
CA PRO A 207 12.48 -11.62 0.29
C PRO A 207 10.97 -11.59 0.54
N ALA A 208 10.24 -10.96 -0.38
CA ALA A 208 8.79 -11.04 -0.44
C ALA A 208 8.35 -12.29 -1.18
N MET A 209 7.16 -12.77 -0.84
CA MET A 209 6.47 -13.87 -1.53
C MET A 209 5.03 -13.47 -1.77
N GLY A 210 4.57 -13.56 -3.01
CA GLY A 210 3.21 -13.20 -3.38
C GLY A 210 2.82 -13.72 -4.74
N CYS A 211 1.67 -13.25 -5.23
CA CYS A 211 1.23 -13.53 -6.59
C CYS A 211 2.24 -12.95 -7.58
N ALA A 212 2.69 -13.74 -8.55
CA ALA A 212 3.59 -13.29 -9.61
C ALA A 212 2.91 -12.20 -10.44
N ILE A 213 3.66 -11.16 -10.82
CA ILE A 213 3.16 -10.12 -11.73
C ILE A 213 3.57 -10.51 -13.16
N PRO A 214 2.62 -10.82 -14.07
CA PRO A 214 2.95 -11.20 -15.44
C PRO A 214 3.70 -10.07 -16.17
N ARG A 215 4.70 -10.40 -16.98
CA ARG A 215 5.47 -9.42 -17.76
C ARG A 215 4.79 -9.10 -19.09
N ILE A 216 4.98 -7.87 -19.56
CA ILE A 216 4.70 -7.44 -20.94
C ILE A 216 5.96 -7.21 -21.76
#